data_AF-A0A355X7M6-F1
#
_entry.id   AF-A0A355X7M6-F1
#
_cell.length_a   1.000
_cell.length_b   1.000
_cell.length_c   1.000
_cell.angle_alpha   90.00
_cell.angle_beta   90.00
_cell.angle_gamma   90.00
#
_symmetry.space_group_name_H-M   'P 1'
#
loop_
_entity.id
_entity.type
_entity.pdbx_description
1 polymer ?
#
loop_
_entity_poly.entity_id
_entity_poly.type
_entity_poly.pdbx_seq_one_letter_code
_entity_poly.pdbx_strand_id
1 'polypeptide(L)'
;MKKEEFIYLPKLVQQYLVYIEAIKGHSELSVIEYASDLRTFFRYLAKEKGLYSKDTPDEKIDLSPIDLDFIQSVNLTDAYQFLIYCKNVRNNNETTRARRVISIRRFYNYLSENLGLIEKNPMKSLDAPKTKKALPKYLTLEEAENLLSVIDGKYKERDYAIVTLFLNCGMRLSELVSINYNDIKDDGSLVITGKGNK
;
A
#
# COMPACT_ATOMS: atom_id res chain seq x y z
N MET A 1 -2.74 9.28 -4.46
CA MET A 1 -2.97 10.46 -3.59
C MET A 1 -1.63 11.13 -3.39
N LYS A 2 -1.57 12.45 -3.40
CA LYS A 2 -0.35 13.21 -3.07
C LYS A 2 -0.37 13.61 -1.59
N LYS A 3 0.79 13.83 -0.97
CA LYS A 3 0.90 14.27 0.44
C LYS A 3 0.17 15.60 0.69
N GLU A 4 0.18 16.50 -0.28
CA GLU A 4 -0.55 17.78 -0.24
C GLU A 4 -2.06 17.57 0.01
N GLU A 5 -2.63 16.45 -0.46
CA GLU A 5 -4.05 16.15 -0.29
C GLU A 5 -4.38 15.63 1.13
N PHE A 6 -3.38 15.41 2.00
CA PHE A 6 -3.61 14.86 3.35
C PHE A 6 -4.43 15.82 4.22
N ILE A 7 -4.40 17.13 3.92
CA ILE A 7 -5.19 18.14 4.63
C ILE A 7 -6.70 17.88 4.57
N TYR A 8 -7.17 17.17 3.53
CA TYR A 8 -8.58 16.80 3.34
C TYR A 8 -8.98 15.50 4.04
N LEU A 9 -8.06 14.85 4.75
CA LEU A 9 -8.33 13.66 5.55
C LEU A 9 -8.80 14.04 6.96
N PRO A 10 -9.49 13.13 7.67
CA PRO A 10 -9.82 13.35 9.08
C PRO A 10 -8.56 13.66 9.89
N LYS A 11 -8.63 14.60 10.84
CA LYS A 11 -7.44 15.02 11.62
C LYS A 11 -6.73 13.85 12.31
N LEU A 12 -7.49 12.89 12.81
CA LEU A 12 -6.95 11.66 13.43
C LEU A 12 -6.23 10.76 12.43
N VAL A 13 -6.67 10.72 11.16
CA VAL A 13 -5.96 10.02 10.09
C VAL A 13 -4.65 10.73 9.77
N GLN A 14 -4.66 12.06 9.69
CA GLN A 14 -3.42 12.83 9.48
C GLN A 14 -2.39 12.55 10.57
N GLN A 15 -2.81 12.55 11.84
CA GLN A 15 -1.94 12.20 12.98
C GLN A 15 -1.41 10.77 12.89
N TYR A 16 -2.26 9.81 12.53
CA TYR A 16 -1.83 8.42 12.31
C TYR A 16 -0.77 8.30 11.21
N LEU A 17 -0.95 9.01 10.09
CA LEU A 17 0.00 9.01 8.96
C LEU A 17 1.35 9.58 9.38
N VAL A 18 1.36 10.69 10.14
CA VAL A 18 2.59 11.26 10.73
C VAL A 18 3.25 10.26 11.68
N TYR A 19 2.46 9.60 12.54
CA TYR A 19 2.98 8.60 13.47
C TYR A 19 3.66 7.42 12.75
N ILE A 20 3.04 6.86 11.72
CA ILE A 20 3.64 5.72 11.00
C ILE A 20 4.89 6.12 10.20
N GLU A 21 4.96 7.35 9.71
CA GLU A 21 6.14 7.87 9.01
C GLU A 21 7.28 8.14 9.99
N ALA A 22 7.02 8.98 11.02
CA ALA A 22 8.05 9.46 11.93
C ALA A 22 8.50 8.40 12.96
N ILE A 23 7.55 7.61 13.50
CA ILE A 23 7.84 6.70 14.62
C ILE A 23 8.03 5.26 14.15
N LYS A 24 7.24 4.81 13.18
CA LYS A 24 7.35 3.43 12.65
C LYS A 24 8.30 3.32 11.46
N GLY A 25 8.84 4.44 10.96
CA GLY A 25 9.80 4.46 9.86
C GLY A 25 9.25 3.88 8.56
N HIS A 26 7.93 3.99 8.33
CA HIS A 26 7.35 3.58 7.05
C HIS A 26 7.86 4.49 5.93
N SER A 27 8.15 3.91 4.77
CA SER A 27 8.49 4.69 3.58
C SER A 27 7.32 5.57 3.15
N GLU A 28 7.62 6.70 2.52
CA GLU A 28 6.62 7.63 1.97
C GLU A 28 5.55 6.92 1.12
N LEU A 29 5.97 6.00 0.24
CA LEU A 29 5.04 5.21 -0.56
C LEU A 29 4.08 4.39 0.30
N SER A 30 4.58 3.79 1.38
CA SER A 30 3.73 3.04 2.31
C SER A 30 2.71 3.96 3.00
N VAL A 31 3.13 5.16 3.42
CA VAL A 31 2.25 6.16 4.05
C VAL A 31 1.14 6.60 3.07
N ILE A 32 1.49 6.87 1.81
CA ILE A 32 0.53 7.23 0.75
C ILE A 32 -0.48 6.11 0.50
N GLU A 33 -0.04 4.85 0.52
CA GLU A 33 -0.92 3.68 0.36
C GLU A 33 -1.92 3.57 1.52
N TYR A 34 -1.46 3.72 2.78
CA TYR A 34 -2.36 3.78 3.94
C TYR A 34 -3.35 4.94 3.83
N ALA A 35 -2.89 6.13 3.44
CA ALA A 35 -3.74 7.30 3.26
C ALA A 35 -4.82 7.06 2.20
N SER A 36 -4.46 6.45 1.06
CA SER A 36 -5.37 6.12 -0.03
C SER A 36 -6.47 5.13 0.38
N ASP A 37 -6.10 4.11 1.16
CA ASP A 37 -7.06 3.13 1.67
C ASP A 37 -8.02 3.75 2.68
N LEU A 38 -7.49 4.50 3.65
CA LEU A 38 -8.30 5.17 4.66
C LEU A 38 -9.20 6.24 4.04
N ARG A 39 -8.71 6.99 3.06
CA ARG A 39 -9.53 7.94 2.27
C ARG A 39 -10.71 7.24 1.62
N THR A 40 -10.47 6.10 0.97
CA THR A 40 -11.56 5.38 0.30
C THR A 40 -12.57 4.84 1.31
N PHE A 41 -12.10 4.35 2.46
CA PHE A 41 -12.96 3.88 3.53
C PHE A 41 -13.84 4.99 4.10
N PHE A 42 -13.25 6.13 4.47
CA PHE A 42 -14.00 7.25 5.04
C PHE A 42 -14.93 7.93 4.03
N ARG A 43 -14.58 7.99 2.73
CA ARG A 43 -15.52 8.45 1.69
C ARG A 43 -16.76 7.58 1.59
N TYR A 44 -16.57 6.26 1.66
CA TYR A 44 -17.69 5.33 1.67
C TYR A 44 -18.57 5.55 2.91
N LEU A 45 -17.98 5.60 4.10
CA LEU A 45 -18.72 5.82 5.34
C LEU A 45 -19.44 7.17 5.37
N ALA A 46 -18.83 8.23 4.85
CA ALA A 46 -19.44 9.55 4.80
C ALA A 46 -20.72 9.56 3.94
N LYS A 47 -20.77 8.77 2.86
CA LYS A 47 -21.99 8.57 2.07
C LYS A 47 -23.03 7.72 2.82
N GLU A 48 -22.61 6.60 3.39
CA GLU A 48 -23.55 5.66 4.03
C GLU A 48 -24.14 6.19 5.35
N LYS A 49 -23.39 7.00 6.10
CA LYS A 49 -23.86 7.65 7.33
C LYS A 49 -24.47 9.05 7.09
N GLY A 50 -24.70 9.43 5.83
CA GLY A 50 -25.47 10.63 5.47
C GLY A 50 -24.75 11.98 5.59
N LEU A 51 -23.42 12.00 5.75
CA LEU A 51 -22.65 13.26 5.65
C LEU A 51 -22.67 13.83 4.23
N TYR A 52 -22.77 12.95 3.23
CA TYR A 52 -22.87 13.31 1.82
C TYR A 52 -23.93 12.46 1.12
N SER A 53 -24.54 13.00 0.07
CA SER A 53 -25.43 12.21 -0.80
C SER A 53 -24.66 11.06 -1.46
N LYS A 54 -25.33 9.93 -1.70
CA LYS A 54 -24.74 8.74 -2.35
C LYS A 54 -24.18 9.04 -3.74
N ASP A 55 -24.78 10.01 -4.45
CA ASP A 55 -24.38 10.43 -5.80
C ASP A 55 -23.22 11.44 -5.81
N THR A 56 -22.76 11.88 -4.63
CA THR A 56 -21.67 12.86 -4.55
C THR A 56 -20.38 12.24 -5.15
N PRO A 57 -19.75 12.87 -6.15
CA PRO A 57 -18.46 12.41 -6.68
C PRO A 57 -17.39 12.37 -5.60
N ASP A 58 -16.53 11.36 -5.62
CA ASP A 58 -15.50 11.13 -4.59
C ASP A 58 -14.55 12.34 -4.45
N GLU A 59 -14.32 13.07 -5.53
CA GLU A 59 -13.46 14.27 -5.58
C GLU A 59 -14.05 15.46 -4.82
N LYS A 60 -15.37 15.50 -4.64
CA LYS A 60 -16.08 16.58 -3.94
C LYS A 60 -16.26 16.32 -2.44
N ILE A 61 -15.78 15.17 -1.95
CA ILE A 61 -15.96 14.76 -0.55
C ILE A 61 -14.74 15.20 0.24
N ASP A 62 -14.96 16.21 1.10
CA ASP A 62 -14.02 16.59 2.13
C ASP A 62 -14.25 15.75 3.39
N LEU A 63 -13.19 15.10 3.87
CA LEU A 63 -13.22 14.26 5.07
C LEU A 63 -12.63 14.98 6.29
N SER A 64 -12.11 16.20 6.13
CA SER A 64 -11.58 16.99 7.23
C SER A 64 -12.59 17.21 8.38
N PRO A 65 -13.93 17.29 8.15
CA PRO A 65 -14.91 17.44 9.24
C PRO A 65 -15.19 16.17 10.04
N ILE A 66 -14.66 15.00 9.64
CA ILE A 66 -14.87 13.75 10.37
C ILE A 66 -14.10 13.81 11.70
N ASP A 67 -14.85 13.73 12.79
CA ASP A 67 -14.36 13.80 14.16
C ASP A 67 -14.27 12.42 14.85
N LEU A 68 -13.92 12.43 16.14
CA LEU A 68 -13.81 11.22 16.94
C LEU A 68 -15.17 10.52 17.10
N ASP A 69 -16.26 11.28 17.27
CA ASP A 69 -17.60 10.74 17.48
C ASP A 69 -18.06 9.97 16.24
N PHE A 70 -17.84 10.52 15.05
CA PHE A 70 -18.09 9.81 13.81
C PHE A 70 -17.28 8.51 13.73
N ILE A 71 -15.98 8.55 14.04
CA ILE A 71 -15.09 7.38 14.00
C ILE A 71 -15.52 6.31 15.01
N GLN A 72 -15.94 6.69 16.21
CA GLN A 72 -16.46 5.77 17.23
C GLN A 72 -17.81 5.17 16.85
N SER A 73 -18.62 5.88 16.05
CA SER A 73 -19.90 5.36 15.54
C SER A 73 -19.74 4.22 14.52
N VAL A 74 -18.53 4.01 13.98
CA VAL A 74 -18.27 2.98 12.97
C VAL A 74 -18.17 1.61 13.62
N ASN A 75 -19.00 0.69 13.16
CA ASN A 75 -19.04 -0.68 13.66
C ASN A 75 -18.54 -1.70 12.63
N LEU A 76 -18.47 -2.97 13.05
CA LEU A 76 -17.98 -4.06 12.21
C LEU A 76 -18.85 -4.31 10.97
N THR A 77 -20.17 -4.08 11.07
CA THR A 77 -21.10 -4.21 9.94
C THR A 77 -20.80 -3.18 8.87
N ASP A 78 -20.52 -1.93 9.25
CA ASP A 78 -20.13 -0.86 8.31
C ASP A 78 -18.87 -1.26 7.52
N ALA A 79 -17.90 -1.87 8.19
CA ALA A 79 -16.67 -2.36 7.56
C ALA A 79 -16.94 -3.53 6.59
N TYR A 80 -17.82 -4.47 6.92
CA TYR A 80 -18.20 -5.54 6.01
C TYR A 80 -18.97 -5.01 4.78
N GLN A 81 -19.87 -4.06 4.97
CA GLN A 81 -20.57 -3.39 3.87
C GLN A 81 -19.58 -2.65 2.95
N PHE A 82 -18.56 -1.99 3.51
CA PHE A 82 -17.46 -1.42 2.73
C PHE A 82 -16.72 -2.48 1.89
N LEU A 83 -16.46 -3.67 2.43
CA LEU A 83 -15.81 -4.74 1.67
C LEU A 83 -16.70 -5.27 0.53
N ILE A 84 -18.02 -5.32 0.73
CA ILE A 84 -18.99 -5.64 -0.32
C ILE A 84 -18.97 -4.57 -1.41
N TYR A 85 -18.96 -3.28 -1.02
CA TYR A 85 -18.82 -2.16 -1.95
C TYR A 85 -17.51 -2.23 -2.75
N CYS A 86 -16.38 -2.53 -2.09
CA CYS A 86 -15.09 -2.71 -2.76
C CYS A 86 -15.13 -3.85 -3.79
N LYS A 87 -15.84 -4.95 -3.48
CA LYS A 87 -15.99 -6.09 -4.39
C LYS A 87 -16.89 -5.73 -5.58
N ASN A 88 -18.10 -5.26 -5.32
CA ASN A 88 -19.17 -5.19 -6.31
C ASN A 88 -19.17 -3.90 -7.13
N VAL A 89 -18.72 -2.78 -6.53
CA VAL A 89 -18.75 -1.46 -7.19
C VAL A 89 -17.36 -1.08 -7.68
N ARG A 90 -16.33 -1.28 -6.84
CA ARG A 90 -14.94 -0.94 -7.22
C ARG A 90 -14.20 -2.07 -7.93
N ASN A 91 -14.81 -3.25 -8.08
CA ASN A 91 -14.21 -4.43 -8.71
C ASN A 91 -12.81 -4.78 -8.14
N ASN A 92 -12.62 -4.58 -6.83
CA ASN A 92 -11.34 -4.84 -6.17
C ASN A 92 -11.15 -6.34 -5.93
N ASN A 93 -9.99 -6.86 -6.35
CA ASN A 93 -9.58 -8.24 -6.07
C ASN A 93 -9.40 -8.51 -4.56
N GLU A 94 -9.26 -9.79 -4.19
CA GLU A 94 -9.06 -10.24 -2.80
C GLU A 94 -7.86 -9.54 -2.15
N THR A 95 -6.74 -9.43 -2.87
CA THR A 95 -5.49 -8.83 -2.36
C THR A 95 -5.69 -7.36 -1.98
N THR A 96 -6.37 -6.59 -2.82
CA THR A 96 -6.68 -5.17 -2.56
C THR A 96 -7.61 -5.02 -1.37
N ARG A 97 -8.63 -5.88 -1.26
CA ARG A 97 -9.57 -5.87 -0.12
C ARG A 97 -8.86 -6.25 1.19
N ALA A 98 -8.00 -7.26 1.17
CA ALA A 98 -7.19 -7.65 2.34
C ALA A 98 -6.24 -6.52 2.78
N ARG A 99 -5.58 -5.83 1.84
CA ARG A 99 -4.75 -4.65 2.12
C ARG A 99 -5.54 -3.54 2.81
N ARG A 100 -6.73 -3.22 2.31
CA ARG A 100 -7.64 -2.24 2.93
C ARG A 100 -8.05 -2.62 4.35
N VAL A 101 -8.35 -3.90 4.62
CA VAL A 101 -8.64 -4.40 5.98
C VAL A 101 -7.45 -4.15 6.91
N ILE A 102 -6.22 -4.41 6.45
CA ILE A 102 -5.01 -4.16 7.25
C ILE A 102 -4.87 -2.67 7.57
N SER A 103 -5.08 -1.79 6.58
CA SER A 103 -5.05 -0.34 6.75
C SER A 103 -6.06 0.14 7.80
N ILE A 104 -7.31 -0.33 7.71
CA ILE A 104 -8.38 -0.01 8.69
C ILE A 104 -7.99 -0.51 10.08
N ARG A 105 -7.60 -1.78 10.22
CA ARG A 105 -7.23 -2.37 11.52
C ARG A 105 -6.10 -1.61 12.20
N ARG A 106 -5.06 -1.24 11.45
CA ARG A 106 -3.92 -0.51 12.00
C ARG A 106 -4.30 0.88 12.46
N PHE A 107 -5.16 1.57 11.71
CA PHE A 107 -5.66 2.88 12.11
C PHE A 107 -6.46 2.80 13.42
N TYR A 108 -7.43 1.89 13.54
CA TYR A 108 -8.20 1.75 14.79
C TYR A 108 -7.36 1.22 15.95
N ASN A 109 -6.37 0.35 15.70
CA ASN A 109 -5.40 -0.04 16.73
C ASN A 109 -4.58 1.15 17.22
N TYR A 110 -4.20 2.08 16.34
CA TYR A 110 -3.51 3.30 16.75
C TYR A 110 -4.42 4.17 17.64
N LEU A 111 -5.70 4.31 17.30
CA LEU A 111 -6.63 5.08 18.13
C LEU A 111 -6.85 4.45 19.51
N SER A 112 -6.91 3.12 19.62
CA SER A 112 -7.11 2.44 20.90
C SER A 112 -5.82 2.30 21.70
N GLU A 113 -4.76 1.73 21.12
CA GLU A 113 -3.55 1.33 21.85
C GLU A 113 -2.53 2.48 22.00
N ASN A 114 -2.45 3.39 21.03
CA ASN A 114 -1.45 4.46 21.04
C ASN A 114 -1.98 5.78 21.58
N LEU A 115 -3.21 6.16 21.20
CA LEU A 115 -3.82 7.41 21.67
C LEU A 115 -4.79 7.23 22.83
N GLY A 116 -5.30 6.03 23.08
CA GLY A 116 -6.29 5.78 24.14
C GLY A 116 -7.64 6.47 23.92
N LEU A 117 -7.96 6.88 22.68
CA LEU A 117 -9.19 7.62 22.36
C LEU A 117 -10.41 6.72 22.20
N ILE A 118 -10.21 5.41 22.07
CA ILE A 118 -11.27 4.42 21.91
C ILE A 118 -10.97 3.26 22.85
N GLU A 119 -11.85 3.03 23.83
CA GLU A 119 -11.68 1.94 24.81
C GLU A 119 -11.76 0.56 24.16
N LYS A 120 -12.72 0.38 23.24
CA LYS A 120 -12.97 -0.90 22.56
C LYS A 120 -12.86 -0.73 21.05
N ASN A 121 -11.78 -1.26 20.48
CA ASN A 121 -11.57 -1.24 19.03
C ASN A 121 -12.61 -2.11 18.28
N PRO A 122 -13.52 -1.50 17.48
CA PRO A 122 -14.55 -2.25 16.74
C PRO A 122 -13.99 -3.07 15.58
N MET A 123 -12.79 -2.74 15.09
CA MET A 123 -12.14 -3.37 13.95
C MET A 123 -11.20 -4.52 14.35
N LYS A 124 -11.08 -4.84 15.65
CA LYS A 124 -10.18 -5.89 16.14
C LYS A 124 -10.45 -7.26 15.49
N SER A 125 -11.73 -7.56 15.27
CA SER A 125 -12.21 -8.82 14.67
C SER A 125 -12.60 -8.69 13.19
N LEU A 126 -12.11 -7.66 12.49
CA LEU A 126 -12.36 -7.51 11.06
C LEU A 126 -11.55 -8.54 10.26
N ASP A 127 -12.26 -9.47 9.64
CA ASP A 127 -11.68 -10.53 8.82
C ASP A 127 -11.35 -10.05 7.41
N ALA A 128 -10.15 -10.42 6.94
CA ALA A 128 -9.74 -10.20 5.57
C ALA A 128 -10.24 -11.35 4.68
N PRO A 129 -10.65 -11.07 3.42
CA PRO A 129 -10.96 -12.12 2.47
C PRO A 129 -9.72 -13.01 2.23
N LYS A 130 -9.94 -14.31 2.09
CA LYS A 130 -8.87 -15.27 1.78
C LYS A 130 -8.26 -14.92 0.42
N THR A 131 -6.99 -14.52 0.43
CA THR A 131 -6.21 -14.30 -0.80
C THR A 131 -5.67 -15.64 -1.29
N LYS A 132 -5.94 -16.00 -2.55
CA LYS A 132 -5.28 -17.16 -3.17
C LYS A 132 -3.78 -16.87 -3.26
N LYS A 133 -2.95 -17.75 -2.72
CA LYS A 133 -1.50 -17.72 -2.97
C LYS A 133 -1.29 -18.15 -4.42
N ALA A 134 -0.95 -17.22 -5.30
CA ALA A 134 -0.42 -17.60 -6.61
C ALA A 134 0.96 -18.24 -6.39
N LEU A 135 1.21 -19.36 -7.06
CA LEU A 135 2.56 -19.89 -7.14
C LEU A 135 3.42 -18.89 -7.92
N PRO A 136 4.65 -18.57 -7.47
CA PRO A 136 5.57 -17.78 -8.25
C PRO A 136 5.73 -18.43 -9.62
N LYS A 137 5.57 -17.64 -10.68
CA LYS A 137 6.00 -18.06 -12.02
C LYS A 137 7.51 -17.83 -12.07
N TYR A 138 8.26 -18.86 -12.45
CA TYR A 138 9.70 -18.78 -12.65
C TYR A 138 9.98 -19.10 -14.13
N LEU A 139 11.11 -18.59 -14.62
CA LEU A 139 11.62 -18.94 -15.94
C LEU A 139 12.44 -20.23 -15.81
N THR A 140 12.29 -21.16 -16.75
CA THR A 140 13.24 -22.25 -16.92
C THR A 140 14.58 -21.71 -17.44
N LEU A 141 15.63 -22.53 -17.39
CA LEU A 141 16.93 -22.17 -17.95
C LEU A 141 16.81 -21.81 -19.44
N GLU A 142 16.09 -22.63 -20.21
CA GLU A 142 15.86 -22.41 -21.65
C GLU A 142 15.10 -21.10 -21.91
N GLU A 143 14.07 -20.80 -21.11
CA GLU A 143 13.33 -19.54 -21.22
C GLU A 143 14.20 -18.32 -20.88
N ALA A 144 15.09 -18.45 -19.90
CA ALA A 144 16.04 -17.41 -19.52
C ALA A 144 17.11 -17.18 -20.62
N GLU A 145 17.65 -18.24 -21.20
CA GLU A 145 18.58 -18.17 -22.34
C GLU A 145 17.91 -17.55 -23.57
N ASN A 146 16.67 -17.96 -23.86
CA ASN A 146 15.90 -17.39 -24.96
C ASN A 146 15.66 -15.89 -24.74
N LEU A 147 15.28 -15.49 -23.52
CA LEU A 147 15.09 -14.08 -23.15
C LEU A 147 16.34 -13.24 -23.39
N LEU A 148 17.53 -13.77 -23.10
CA LEU A 148 18.81 -13.09 -23.36
C LEU A 148 19.14 -13.04 -24.86
N SER A 149 18.77 -14.07 -25.63
CA SER A 149 19.13 -14.18 -27.05
C SER A 149 18.38 -13.20 -27.96
N VAL A 150 17.20 -12.74 -27.55
CA VAL A 150 16.35 -11.82 -28.33
C VAL A 150 16.62 -10.34 -28.06
N ILE A 151 17.58 -10.02 -27.18
CA ILE A 151 17.93 -8.63 -26.84
C ILE A 151 18.73 -8.00 -27.99
N ASP A 152 18.15 -6.99 -28.62
CA ASP A 152 18.76 -6.26 -29.73
C ASP A 152 18.41 -4.75 -29.67
N GLY A 153 18.98 -3.96 -30.57
CA GLY A 153 18.74 -2.54 -30.72
C GLY A 153 19.80 -1.66 -30.07
N LYS A 154 19.52 -0.36 -30.00
CA LYS A 154 20.48 0.69 -29.61
C LYS A 154 21.04 0.53 -28.18
N TYR A 155 20.30 -0.10 -27.28
CA TYR A 155 20.66 -0.23 -25.85
C TYR A 155 20.88 -1.68 -25.43
N LYS A 156 21.17 -2.57 -26.38
CA LYS A 156 21.24 -4.02 -26.14
C LYS A 156 22.23 -4.41 -25.04
N GLU A 157 23.38 -3.74 -24.92
CA GLU A 157 24.39 -4.05 -23.89
C GLU A 157 23.85 -3.73 -22.48
N ARG A 158 23.15 -2.60 -22.34
CA ARG A 158 22.50 -2.20 -21.09
C ARG A 158 21.38 -3.18 -20.75
N ASP A 159 20.51 -3.46 -21.71
CA ASP A 159 19.34 -4.30 -21.48
C ASP A 159 19.76 -5.74 -21.18
N TYR A 160 20.80 -6.25 -21.84
CA TYR A 160 21.43 -7.53 -21.54
C TYR A 160 21.99 -7.57 -20.11
N ALA A 161 22.71 -6.52 -19.68
CA ALA A 161 23.22 -6.43 -18.31
C ALA A 161 22.08 -6.42 -17.27
N ILE A 162 21.00 -5.65 -17.52
CA ILE A 162 19.83 -5.59 -16.64
C ILE A 162 19.19 -6.97 -16.48
N VAL A 163 18.92 -7.65 -17.59
CA VAL A 163 18.29 -8.99 -17.57
C VAL A 163 19.21 -10.01 -16.90
N THR A 164 20.51 -9.96 -17.19
CA THR A 164 21.50 -10.85 -16.56
C THR A 164 21.56 -10.68 -15.05
N LEU A 165 21.55 -9.43 -14.55
CA LEU A 165 21.52 -9.15 -13.11
C LEU A 165 20.24 -9.66 -12.44
N PHE A 166 19.08 -9.51 -13.08
CA PHE A 166 17.83 -10.07 -12.54
C PHE A 166 17.85 -11.59 -12.47
N LEU A 167 18.36 -12.25 -13.51
CA LEU A 167 18.41 -13.72 -13.58
C LEU A 167 19.39 -14.32 -12.57
N ASN A 168 20.52 -13.65 -12.29
CA ASN A 168 21.60 -14.24 -11.50
C ASN A 168 21.70 -13.72 -10.06
N CYS A 169 21.32 -12.47 -9.80
CA CYS A 169 21.54 -11.84 -8.48
C CYS A 169 20.29 -11.81 -7.59
N GLY A 170 19.11 -12.18 -8.12
CA GLY A 170 17.86 -12.20 -7.34
C GLY A 170 17.45 -10.84 -6.76
N MET A 171 17.96 -9.74 -7.33
CA MET A 171 17.73 -8.38 -6.86
C MET A 171 16.37 -7.85 -7.28
N ARG A 172 15.86 -6.87 -6.52
CA ARG A 172 14.61 -6.16 -6.83
C ARG A 172 14.88 -5.05 -7.84
N LEU A 173 13.83 -4.66 -8.57
CA LEU A 173 13.91 -3.54 -9.52
C LEU A 173 14.44 -2.26 -8.87
N SER A 174 14.00 -1.94 -7.65
CA SER A 174 14.49 -0.77 -6.91
C SER A 174 15.97 -0.84 -6.57
N GLU A 175 16.50 -2.03 -6.33
CA GLU A 175 17.92 -2.25 -6.03
C GLU A 175 18.75 -2.07 -7.32
N LEU A 176 18.28 -2.66 -8.44
CA LEU A 176 18.92 -2.55 -9.75
C LEU A 176 19.04 -1.10 -10.26
N VAL A 177 17.96 -0.32 -10.18
CA VAL A 177 17.98 1.09 -10.66
C VAL A 177 18.78 2.03 -9.74
N SER A 178 19.18 1.56 -8.56
CA SER A 178 19.95 2.35 -7.59
C SER A 178 21.46 2.07 -7.67
N ILE A 179 21.91 1.14 -8.52
CA ILE A 179 23.33 0.79 -8.67
C ILE A 179 24.13 1.99 -9.19
N ASN A 180 25.24 2.29 -8.52
CA ASN A 180 26.23 3.28 -8.93
C ASN A 180 27.60 2.64 -9.14
N TYR A 181 28.51 3.37 -9.79
CA TYR A 181 29.88 2.89 -10.04
C TYR A 181 30.63 2.51 -8.74
N ASN A 182 30.37 3.19 -7.63
CA ASN A 182 31.01 2.91 -6.33
C ASN A 182 30.54 1.61 -5.65
N ASP A 183 29.42 1.06 -6.13
CA ASP A 183 28.85 -0.19 -5.63
C ASP A 183 29.56 -1.41 -6.24
N ILE A 184 30.25 -1.20 -7.37
CA ILE A 184 31.10 -2.19 -8.03
C ILE A 184 32.50 -2.09 -7.41
N LYS A 185 32.99 -3.20 -6.86
CA LYS A 185 34.31 -3.30 -6.25
C LYS A 185 35.35 -3.76 -7.28
N ASP A 186 36.61 -3.51 -6.99
CA ASP A 186 37.74 -3.87 -7.87
C ASP A 186 37.85 -5.39 -8.08
N ASP A 187 37.31 -6.19 -7.15
CA ASP A 187 37.22 -7.65 -7.26
C ASP A 187 36.04 -8.14 -8.13
N GLY A 188 35.28 -7.21 -8.72
CA GLY A 188 34.10 -7.51 -9.54
C GLY A 188 32.83 -7.80 -8.75
N SER A 189 32.85 -7.70 -7.42
CA SER A 189 31.65 -7.84 -6.60
C SER A 189 30.76 -6.59 -6.66
N LEU A 190 29.45 -6.81 -6.54
CA LEU A 190 28.44 -5.74 -6.50
C LEU A 190 27.76 -5.73 -5.13
N VAL A 191 27.81 -4.59 -4.44
CA VAL A 191 27.17 -4.39 -3.14
C VAL A 191 25.90 -3.57 -3.31
N ILE A 192 24.75 -4.11 -2.93
CA ILE A 192 23.46 -3.41 -2.98
C ILE A 192 22.83 -3.31 -1.60
N THR A 193 22.11 -2.22 -1.34
CA THR A 193 21.30 -2.07 -0.12
C THR A 193 19.87 -2.52 -0.40
N GLY A 194 19.46 -3.59 0.27
CA GLY A 194 18.13 -4.17 0.17
C GLY A 194 17.08 -3.52 1.07
N LYS A 195 15.84 -3.97 0.90
CA LYS A 195 14.71 -3.52 1.73
C LYS A 195 14.96 -3.81 3.22
N GLY A 196 14.87 -2.75 4.04
CA GLY A 196 15.18 -2.79 5.46
C GLY A 196 16.53 -2.18 5.82
N ASN A 197 17.19 -1.53 4.85
CA ASN A 197 18.53 -0.95 4.99
C ASN A 197 19.58 -2.00 5.38
N LYS A 198 19.50 -3.16 4.72
CA LYS A 198 20.36 -4.34 4.93
C LYS A 198 21.06 -4.73 3.65
#